data_AF-A0A661YXG1-F1
#
_entry.id   AF-A0A661YXG1-F1
#
_cell.length_a   1.000
_cell.length_b   1.000
_cell.length_c   1.000
_cell.angle_alpha   90.00
_cell.angle_beta   90.00
_cell.angle_gamma   90.00
#
_symmetry.space_group_name_H-M   'P 1'
#
loop_
_entity.id
_entity.type
_entity.pdbx_description
1 polymer ?
#
loop_
_entity_poly.entity_id
_entity_poly.type
_entity_poly.pdbx_seq_one_letter_code
_entity_poly.pdbx_strand_id
1 'polypeptide(L)' 'MIKQNTNINPNKWIADYGDMLYNYAYSRLSSSNVAEDIVQDTFVSALGAVKELLESS' A
#
# COMPACT_ATOMS: atom_id res chain seq x y z
N MET A 1 20.51 -21.72 -2.20
CA MET A 1 19.87 -20.46 -2.64
C MET A 1 19.34 -19.78 -1.39
N ILE A 2 19.73 -18.52 -1.15
CA ILE A 2 19.36 -17.78 0.08
C ILE A 2 17.91 -17.32 -0.09
N LYS A 3 16.98 -17.82 0.73
CA LYS A 3 15.65 -17.20 0.86
C LYS A 3 15.86 -15.78 1.39
N GLN A 4 15.67 -14.78 0.54
CA GLN A 4 15.61 -13.39 0.95
C GLN A 4 14.41 -13.25 1.91
N ASN A 5 14.68 -13.04 3.21
CA ASN A 5 13.64 -12.83 4.20
C ASN A 5 13.13 -11.39 4.08
N THR A 6 12.37 -11.10 3.02
CA THR A 6 11.66 -9.84 2.83
C THR A 6 10.49 -9.80 3.81
N ASN A 7 10.79 -9.41 5.04
CA ASN A 7 9.80 -9.23 6.08
C ASN A 7 9.06 -7.91 5.80
N ILE A 8 7.88 -8.03 5.20
CA ILE A 8 7.06 -6.87 4.84
C ILE A 8 6.21 -6.51 6.05
N ASN A 9 6.27 -5.25 6.44
CA ASN A 9 5.46 -4.70 7.52
C ASN A 9 4.46 -3.69 6.93
N PRO A 10 3.22 -4.12 6.64
CA PRO A 10 2.18 -3.24 6.09
C PRO A 10 1.92 -2.01 6.95
N ASN A 11 1.96 -2.16 8.29
CA ASN A 11 1.74 -1.04 9.21
C ASN A 11 2.82 0.03 9.06
N LYS A 12 4.06 -0.37 8.78
CA LYS A 12 5.14 0.58 8.51
C LYS A 12 4.91 1.36 7.22
N TRP A 13 4.40 0.71 6.17
CA TRP A 13 4.10 1.39 4.91
C TRP A 13 2.96 2.39 5.06
N ILE A 14 1.91 2.05 5.82
CA ILE A 14 0.81 2.97 6.12
C ILE A 14 1.35 4.16 6.91
N ALA A 15 2.19 3.93 7.93
CA ALA A 15 2.78 5.02 8.72
C ALA A 15 3.71 5.93 7.89
N ASP A 16 4.50 5.36 6.99
CA ASP A 16 5.49 6.11 6.21
C ASP A 16 4.86 6.84 5.01
N TYR A 17 3.78 6.30 4.41
CA TYR A 17 3.24 6.79 3.13
C TYR A 17 1.75 7.15 3.15
N GLY A 18 0.99 6.74 4.16
CA GLY A 18 -0.47 6.90 4.21
C GLY A 18 -0.92 8.35 4.06
N ASP A 19 -0.38 9.25 4.89
CA ASP A 19 -0.73 10.68 4.85
C ASP A 19 -0.35 11.33 3.52
N MET A 20 0.81 10.96 2.96
CA MET A 20 1.27 11.50 1.67
C MET A 20 0.33 11.07 0.54
N LEU A 21 -0.02 9.78 0.47
CA LEU A 21 -0.89 9.22 -0.55
C LEU A 21 -2.32 9.76 -0.42
N TYR A 22 -2.83 9.87 0.81
CA TYR A 22 -4.12 10.48 1.09
C TYR A 22 -4.17 11.94 0.65
N ASN A 23 -3.18 12.75 1.04
CA ASN A 23 -3.14 14.17 0.66
C ASN A 23 -3.04 14.34 -0.87
N TYR A 24 -2.26 13.49 -1.54
CA TYR A 24 -2.21 13.46 -3.00
C TYR A 24 -3.57 13.13 -3.61
N ALA A 25 -4.23 12.05 -3.17
CA ALA A 25 -5.53 11.65 -3.65
C ALA A 25 -6.59 12.73 -3.38
N TYR A 26 -6.63 13.27 -2.17
CA TYR A 26 -7.54 14.33 -1.77
C TYR A 26 -7.36 15.59 -2.62
N SER A 27 -6.12 16.00 -2.90
CA SER A 27 -5.83 17.16 -3.76
C SER A 27 -6.40 17.04 -5.19
N ARG A 28 -6.61 15.81 -5.66
CA ARG A 28 -7.15 15.52 -7.00
C ARG A 28 -8.64 15.28 -7.01
N LEU A 29 -9.17 14.66 -5.96
CA LEU A 29 -10.56 14.19 -5.91
C LEU A 29 -11.47 15.16 -5.16
N SER A 30 -10.90 16.04 -4.32
CA SER A 30 -11.62 16.99 -3.46
C SER A 30 -12.69 16.33 -2.57
N SER A 31 -12.54 15.04 -2.30
CA SER A 31 -13.48 14.21 -1.53
C SER A 31 -12.68 13.31 -0.60
N SER A 32 -12.93 13.43 0.70
CA SER A 32 -12.22 12.65 1.72
C SER A 32 -12.51 11.16 1.61
N ASN A 33 -13.79 10.79 1.46
CA ASN A 33 -14.19 9.38 1.40
C ASN A 33 -13.62 8.70 0.15
N VAL A 34 -13.69 9.36 -1.02
CA VAL A 34 -13.14 8.78 -2.26
C VAL A 34 -11.61 8.69 -2.20
N ALA A 35 -10.94 9.67 -1.58
CA ALA A 35 -9.49 9.62 -1.39
C ALA A 35 -9.06 8.49 -0.45
N GLU A 36 -9.79 8.28 0.64
CA GLU A 36 -9.53 7.19 1.58
C GLU A 36 -9.72 5.82 0.92
N ASP A 37 -10.85 5.61 0.24
CA ASP A 37 -11.17 4.35 -0.44
C ASP A 37 -10.08 3.96 -1.45
N ILE A 38 -9.65 4.89 -2.30
CA ILE A 38 -8.64 4.62 -3.34
C ILE A 38 -7.26 4.29 -2.71
N VAL A 39 -6.88 4.98 -1.64
CA VAL A 39 -5.62 4.69 -0.94
C VAL A 39 -5.67 3.32 -0.29
N GLN A 40 -6.79 2.94 0.33
CA GLN A 40 -6.98 1.61 0.90
C GLN A 40 -6.91 0.51 -0.18
N ASP A 41 -7.64 0.67 -1.29
CA ASP A 41 -7.63 -0.28 -2.41
C ASP A 41 -6.22 -0.45 -3.00
N THR A 42 -5.46 0.64 -3.07
CA THR A 42 -4.07 0.63 -3.55
C THR A 42 -3.17 -0.18 -2.62
N PHE A 43 -3.26 0.03 -1.29
CA PHE A 43 -2.48 -0.73 -0.33
C PHE A 43 -2.86 -2.22 -0.35
N VAL A 44 -4.15 -2.55 -0.41
CA VAL A 44 -4.61 -3.95 -0.51
C VAL A 44 -4.06 -4.62 -1.76
N SER A 45 -4.14 -3.94 -2.91
CA SER A 45 -3.60 -4.45 -4.18
C SER A 45 -2.09 -4.66 -4.14
N ALA A 46 -1.35 -3.71 -3.55
CA ALA A 46 0.09 -3.82 -3.38
C ALA A 46 0.47 -5.02 -2.50
N LEU A 47 -0.21 -5.22 -1.36
CA LEU A 47 0.03 -6.37 -0.48
C LEU A 47 -0.28 -7.70 -1.17
N GLY A 48 -1.36 -7.76 -1.96
CA GLY A 48 -1.70 -8.92 -2.78
C GLY A 48 -0.60 -9.28 -3.78
N ALA A 49 -0.14 -8.30 -4.56
CA ALA A 49 0.93 -8.49 -5.54
C ALA A 49 2.24 -8.94 -4.88
N VAL A 50 2.59 -8.37 -3.72
CA VAL A 50 3.83 -8.81 -3.06
C VAL A 50 3.71 -10.22 -2.48
N LYS A 51 2.55 -10.60 -1.94
CA LYS A 51 2.32 -11.99 -1.52
C LYS A 51 2.54 -12.96 -2.68
N GLU A 52 2.00 -12.66 -3.86
CA GLU A 52 2.17 -13.49 -5.07
C GLU A 52 3.65 -13.57 -5.51
N LEU A 53 4.39 -12.47 -5.45
CA LEU A 53 5.83 -12.44 -5.76
C LEU A 53 6.66 -13.30 -4.79
N LEU A 54 6.28 -13.35 -3.51
CA LEU A 54 6.97 -14.17 -2.50
C LEU A 54 6.62 -15.65 -2.60
N GLU A 55 5.39 -15.98 -3.03
CA GLU A 55 4.93 -17.36 -3.21
C GLU A 55 5.47 -17.99 -4.50
N SER A 56 5.78 -17.18 -5.52
CA SER A 56 6.33 -17.63 -6.80
C SER A 56 7.87 -17.76 -6.84
N SER A 57 8.57 -17.36 -5.77
CA SER A 57 10.04 -17.37 -5.64
C SER A 57 10.57 -18.44 -4.68
#